data_AF-A0A962QEC9-F1
#
_entry.id   AF-A0A962QEC9-F1
#
_cell.length_a   1.000
_cell.length_b   1.000
_cell.length_c   1.000
_cell.angle_alpha   90.00
_cell.angle_beta   90.00
_cell.angle_gamma   90.00
#
_symmetry.space_group_name_H-M   'P 1'
#
loop_
_entity.id
_entity.type
_entity.pdbx_description
1 polymer ?
#
loop_
_entity_poly.entity_id
_entity_poly.type
_entity_poly.pdbx_seq_one_letter_code
_entity_poly.pdbx_strand_id
1 'polypeptide(L)'
;MAVEGSLTVENKANETLYVADITFFDDVAKHEGIKKGDIIPLEGKLTLTMSNDSVLFAPKGIGVRLTLKGQHDSANHSITLQLEIPAVGPHTLETLDKNAIQASYSPPSSPHNSYTATLSSMNQFELFIQIPQRYLSKLMSDGKELAILKSPNFNNVLWTTIAPLEANNFSWHRDIGIYASYSHYQLNDSITPSIIKTPAAPGFEYDFDGVFSAPKKHPVSNEYQFKNETAQTVTFGLAHTLTGNQQSFENIPITGKPIAKKSSLTVVSLEEILVFLYPKTAPGTPIERSEIIGLKLNMDETPVQTIHYDGSKLTVGALE
;
A
#
# COMPACT_ATOMS: atom_id res chain seq x y z
N MET A 1 -6.42 -36.11 -27.58
CA MET A 1 -5.49 -34.97 -27.55
C MET A 1 -5.19 -34.72 -26.09
N ALA A 2 -3.93 -34.79 -25.66
CA ALA A 2 -3.61 -34.42 -24.28
C ALA A 2 -3.84 -32.90 -24.12
N VAL A 3 -4.46 -32.47 -23.03
CA VAL A 3 -4.53 -31.06 -22.65
C VAL A 3 -3.56 -30.86 -21.51
N GLU A 4 -2.58 -29.98 -21.70
CA GLU A 4 -1.61 -29.61 -20.67
C GLU A 4 -1.56 -28.09 -20.52
N GLY A 5 -1.17 -27.63 -19.34
CA GLY A 5 -1.05 -26.21 -19.02
C GLY A 5 -0.30 -25.98 -17.72
N SER A 6 0.17 -24.75 -17.55
CA SER A 6 0.80 -24.34 -16.30
C SER A 6 0.39 -22.93 -15.88
N LEU A 7 0.42 -22.69 -14.57
CA LEU A 7 0.25 -21.37 -13.97
C LEU A 7 1.46 -21.08 -13.11
N THR A 8 2.26 -20.10 -13.53
CA THR A 8 3.29 -19.50 -12.69
C THR A 8 2.73 -18.29 -11.97
N VAL A 9 2.89 -18.24 -10.66
CA VAL A 9 2.55 -17.09 -9.83
C VAL A 9 3.85 -16.44 -9.38
N GLU A 10 4.06 -15.19 -9.76
CA GLU A 10 5.22 -14.39 -9.33
C GLU A 10 4.78 -13.37 -8.28
N ASN A 11 5.45 -13.35 -7.14
CA ASN A 11 5.15 -12.41 -6.07
C ASN A 11 6.04 -11.16 -6.18
N LYS A 12 5.46 -10.06 -6.66
CA LYS A 12 6.02 -8.70 -6.62
C LYS A 12 5.25 -7.82 -5.62
N ALA A 13 4.47 -8.42 -4.72
CA ALA A 13 3.85 -7.71 -3.63
C ALA A 13 4.90 -7.31 -2.59
N ASN A 14 4.54 -6.38 -1.71
CA ASN A 14 5.39 -5.89 -0.63
C ASN A 14 5.44 -6.82 0.59
N GLU A 15 4.98 -8.06 0.46
CA GLU A 15 4.98 -9.07 1.52
C GLU A 15 5.12 -10.50 0.98
N THR A 16 5.37 -11.44 1.88
CA THR A 16 5.31 -12.87 1.58
C THR A 16 3.85 -13.33 1.47
N LEU A 17 3.55 -14.12 0.45
CA LEU A 17 2.23 -14.72 0.25
C LEU A 17 2.27 -16.21 0.58
N TYR A 18 1.12 -16.77 0.95
CA TYR A 18 0.94 -18.22 1.05
C TYR A 18 -0.34 -18.68 0.36
N VAL A 19 -0.36 -19.94 -0.03
CA VAL A 19 -1.52 -20.59 -0.67
C VAL A 19 -2.55 -20.95 0.40
N ALA A 20 -3.57 -20.11 0.53
CA ALA A 20 -4.66 -20.31 1.48
C ALA A 20 -5.63 -21.40 1.02
N ASP A 21 -5.90 -21.47 -0.29
CA ASP A 21 -6.75 -22.51 -0.86
C ASP A 21 -6.42 -22.82 -2.31
N ILE A 22 -6.71 -24.05 -2.73
CA ILE A 22 -6.54 -24.51 -4.11
C ILE A 22 -7.64 -25.53 -4.43
N THR A 23 -8.38 -25.30 -5.51
CA THR A 23 -9.44 -26.18 -5.99
C THR A 23 -9.22 -26.47 -7.47
N PHE A 24 -9.26 -27.74 -7.86
CA PHE A 24 -9.16 -28.17 -9.26
C PHE A 24 -10.55 -28.46 -9.82
N PHE A 25 -10.80 -28.09 -11.08
CA PHE A 25 -12.11 -28.25 -11.71
C PHE A 25 -12.31 -29.61 -12.42
N ASP A 26 -11.27 -30.42 -12.53
CA ASP A 26 -11.34 -31.77 -13.11
C ASP A 26 -10.57 -32.78 -12.24
N ASP A 27 -11.28 -33.77 -11.69
CA ASP A 27 -10.75 -34.75 -10.74
C ASP A 27 -9.88 -35.83 -11.39
N VAL A 28 -9.94 -35.97 -12.71
CA VAL A 28 -9.11 -36.90 -13.49
C VAL A 28 -7.82 -36.28 -14.03
N ALA A 29 -7.63 -34.96 -13.87
CA ALA A 29 -6.40 -34.30 -14.27
C ALA A 29 -5.26 -34.61 -13.28
N LYS A 30 -4.05 -34.80 -13.80
CA LYS A 30 -2.82 -34.84 -13.00
C LYS A 30 -2.40 -33.42 -12.69
N HIS A 31 -1.93 -33.17 -11.46
CA HIS A 31 -1.46 -31.87 -11.02
C HIS A 31 -0.17 -31.99 -10.19
N GLU A 32 0.79 -31.11 -10.43
CA GLU A 32 2.05 -31.02 -9.68
C GLU A 32 2.42 -29.56 -9.38
N GLY A 33 3.32 -29.35 -8.42
CA GLY A 33 3.76 -28.01 -8.01
C GLY A 33 2.98 -27.50 -6.81
N ILE A 34 2.23 -26.41 -7.00
CA ILE A 34 1.58 -25.63 -5.93
C ILE A 34 0.65 -26.48 -5.05
N LYS A 35 0.81 -26.36 -3.73
CA LYS A 35 -0.03 -26.97 -2.69
C LYS A 35 -0.52 -25.93 -1.70
N LYS A 36 -1.63 -26.24 -1.03
CA LYS A 36 -2.12 -25.47 0.11
C LYS A 36 -1.04 -25.38 1.20
N GLY A 37 -0.77 -24.17 1.66
CA GLY A 37 0.28 -23.85 2.62
C GLY A 37 1.64 -23.48 2.01
N ASP A 38 1.84 -23.64 0.70
CA ASP A 38 3.08 -23.21 0.06
C ASP A 38 3.28 -21.70 0.20
N ILE A 39 4.54 -21.30 0.34
CA ILE A 39 4.95 -19.91 0.57
C ILE A 39 5.60 -19.35 -0.70
N ILE A 40 5.19 -18.15 -1.09
CA ILE A 40 5.80 -17.36 -2.15
C ILE A 40 6.51 -16.16 -1.50
N PRO A 41 7.83 -16.23 -1.26
CA PRO A 41 8.56 -15.11 -0.68
C PRO A 41 8.51 -13.88 -1.60
N LEU A 42 8.88 -12.70 -1.09
CA LEU A 42 9.05 -11.51 -1.93
C LEU A 42 9.99 -11.80 -3.10
N GLU A 43 9.62 -11.35 -4.30
CA GLU A 43 10.31 -11.62 -5.56
C GLU A 43 10.38 -13.12 -5.95
N GLY A 44 9.72 -13.98 -5.19
CA GLY A 44 9.64 -15.42 -5.41
C GLY A 44 8.57 -15.78 -6.44
N LYS A 45 8.54 -17.07 -6.79
CA LYS A 45 7.51 -17.62 -7.67
C LYS A 45 7.23 -19.08 -7.37
N LEU A 46 6.02 -19.52 -7.70
CA LEU A 46 5.65 -20.93 -7.73
C LEU A 46 5.00 -21.27 -9.06
N THR A 47 5.14 -22.51 -9.50
CA THR A 47 4.53 -23.00 -10.73
C THR A 47 3.69 -24.23 -10.44
N LEU A 48 2.44 -24.20 -10.91
CA LEU A 48 1.52 -25.33 -10.96
C LEU A 48 1.52 -25.87 -12.39
N THR A 49 1.61 -27.18 -12.53
CA THR A 49 1.41 -27.88 -13.81
C THR A 49 0.17 -28.76 -13.72
N MET A 50 -0.56 -28.85 -14.83
CA MET A 50 -1.78 -29.64 -14.94
C MET A 50 -1.82 -30.36 -16.29
N SER A 51 -2.23 -31.62 -16.31
CA SER A 51 -2.43 -32.36 -17.56
C SER A 51 -3.61 -33.32 -17.50
N ASN A 52 -4.30 -33.48 -18.63
CA ASN A 52 -5.32 -34.50 -18.86
C ASN A 52 -4.98 -35.30 -20.11
N ASP A 53 -4.51 -36.53 -19.89
CA ASP A 53 -4.07 -37.46 -20.93
C ASP A 53 -5.12 -38.55 -21.21
N SER A 54 -6.41 -38.30 -20.94
CA SER A 54 -7.45 -39.32 -21.14
C SER A 54 -7.45 -39.84 -22.59
N VAL A 55 -7.13 -41.13 -22.74
CA VAL A 55 -7.03 -41.81 -24.04
C VAL A 55 -8.34 -42.51 -24.42
N LEU A 56 -9.22 -42.75 -23.45
CA LEU A 56 -10.46 -43.53 -23.62
C LEU A 56 -11.71 -42.66 -23.86
N PHE A 57 -11.65 -41.37 -23.52
CA PHE A 57 -12.75 -40.42 -23.67
C PHE A 57 -12.23 -39.12 -24.29
N ALA A 58 -13.13 -38.30 -24.84
CA ALA A 58 -12.76 -36.94 -25.23
C ALA A 58 -12.10 -36.24 -24.02
N PRO A 59 -10.94 -35.60 -24.19
CA PRO A 59 -10.23 -34.95 -23.10
C PRO A 59 -11.17 -33.93 -22.47
N LYS A 60 -11.26 -33.92 -21.15
CA LYS A 60 -11.87 -32.80 -20.43
C LYS A 60 -10.82 -31.68 -20.33
N GLY A 61 -11.30 -30.44 -20.18
CA GLY A 61 -10.39 -29.32 -19.91
C GLY A 61 -9.67 -29.48 -18.58
N ILE A 62 -8.68 -28.64 -18.34
CA ILE A 62 -7.99 -28.52 -17.06
C ILE A 62 -8.25 -27.13 -16.47
N GLY A 63 -8.20 -27.00 -15.16
CA GLY A 63 -8.35 -25.70 -14.52
C GLY A 63 -8.15 -25.73 -13.02
N VAL A 64 -7.89 -24.55 -12.48
CA VAL A 64 -7.61 -24.34 -11.07
C VAL A 64 -8.20 -23.01 -10.59
N ARG A 65 -8.67 -23.01 -9.35
CA ARG A 65 -8.88 -21.81 -8.54
C ARG A 65 -7.83 -21.78 -7.44
N LEU A 66 -7.08 -20.69 -7.35
CA LEU A 66 -5.99 -20.50 -6.40
C LEU A 66 -6.26 -19.26 -5.55
N THR A 67 -6.35 -19.43 -4.23
CA THR A 67 -6.48 -18.32 -3.28
C THR A 67 -5.17 -18.12 -2.53
N LEU A 68 -4.64 -16.91 -2.61
CA LEU A 68 -3.40 -16.50 -1.94
C LEU A 68 -3.72 -15.46 -0.86
N LYS A 69 -2.96 -15.48 0.23
CA LYS A 69 -3.08 -14.52 1.33
C LYS A 69 -1.72 -14.00 1.80
N GLY A 70 -1.72 -12.77 2.32
CA GLY A 70 -0.56 -12.17 2.99
C GLY A 70 -0.18 -12.90 4.28
N GLN A 71 1.11 -13.16 4.50
CA GLN A 71 1.61 -13.87 5.68
C GLN A 71 1.61 -12.99 6.93
N HIS A 72 1.84 -11.67 6.77
CA HIS A 72 1.99 -10.76 7.91
C HIS A 72 0.67 -10.12 8.39
N ASP A 73 -0.39 -10.17 7.57
CA ASP A 73 -1.69 -9.57 7.89
C ASP A 73 -2.84 -10.53 7.52
N SER A 74 -3.09 -11.50 8.42
CA SER A 74 -3.64 -12.83 8.11
C SER A 74 -5.11 -12.89 7.68
N ALA A 75 -5.77 -11.77 7.38
CA ALA A 75 -7.16 -11.78 6.92
C ALA A 75 -7.43 -10.87 5.73
N ASN A 76 -6.72 -9.76 5.58
CA ASN A 76 -7.15 -8.70 4.67
C ASN A 76 -6.45 -8.76 3.31
N HIS A 77 -5.16 -9.04 3.22
CA HIS A 77 -4.52 -9.12 1.90
C HIS A 77 -4.79 -10.47 1.24
N SER A 78 -5.52 -10.46 0.13
CA SER A 78 -5.88 -11.70 -0.57
C SER A 78 -6.08 -11.49 -2.07
N ILE A 79 -5.92 -12.58 -2.81
CA ILE A 79 -6.29 -12.63 -4.22
C ILE A 79 -6.72 -14.04 -4.60
N THR A 80 -7.79 -14.13 -5.38
CA THR A 80 -8.29 -15.39 -5.95
C THR A 80 -8.12 -15.37 -7.45
N LEU A 81 -7.29 -16.26 -7.97
CA LEU A 81 -7.04 -16.46 -9.39
C LEU A 81 -7.83 -17.66 -9.91
N GLN A 82 -8.32 -17.58 -11.13
CA GLN A 82 -8.96 -18.71 -11.82
C GLN A 82 -8.33 -18.90 -13.21
N LEU A 83 -7.83 -20.10 -13.48
CA LEU A 83 -7.36 -20.53 -14.80
C LEU A 83 -8.26 -21.66 -15.30
N GLU A 84 -8.80 -21.51 -16.51
CA GLU A 84 -9.52 -22.57 -17.22
C GLU A 84 -8.95 -22.74 -18.63
N ILE A 85 -8.60 -23.98 -18.96
CA ILE A 85 -8.10 -24.39 -20.27
C ILE A 85 -9.04 -25.51 -20.77
N PRO A 86 -10.13 -25.16 -21.47
CA PRO A 86 -11.04 -26.18 -22.02
C PRO A 86 -10.33 -27.00 -23.09
N ALA A 87 -10.80 -28.24 -23.31
CA ALA A 87 -10.26 -29.08 -24.38
C ALA A 87 -10.51 -28.51 -25.79
N VAL A 88 -11.59 -27.72 -25.93
CA VAL A 88 -11.92 -26.96 -27.14
C VAL A 88 -12.52 -25.63 -26.69
N GLY A 89 -11.97 -24.52 -27.19
CA GLY A 89 -12.49 -23.18 -26.92
C GLY A 89 -11.44 -22.21 -26.39
N PRO A 90 -11.86 -20.99 -26.00
CA PRO A 90 -10.96 -19.99 -25.45
C PRO A 90 -10.53 -20.36 -24.03
N HIS A 91 -9.28 -20.06 -23.71
CA HIS A 91 -8.75 -20.21 -22.35
C HIS A 91 -9.00 -18.92 -21.56
N THR A 92 -9.17 -19.01 -20.26
CA THR A 92 -9.37 -17.85 -19.38
C THR A 92 -8.40 -17.88 -18.21
N LEU A 93 -7.80 -16.73 -17.89
CA LEU A 93 -7.08 -16.48 -16.66
C LEU A 93 -7.55 -15.14 -16.10
N GLU A 94 -8.16 -15.16 -14.92
CA GLU A 94 -8.80 -13.97 -14.35
C GLU A 94 -8.65 -13.89 -12.83
N THR A 95 -8.91 -12.69 -12.29
CA THR A 95 -9.01 -12.44 -10.85
C THR A 95 -10.49 -12.47 -10.48
N LEU A 96 -10.90 -13.39 -9.62
CA LEU A 96 -12.28 -13.49 -9.13
C LEU A 96 -12.54 -12.56 -7.95
N ASP A 97 -11.55 -12.43 -7.07
CA ASP A 97 -11.62 -11.60 -5.87
C ASP A 97 -10.23 -11.08 -5.52
N LYS A 98 -10.18 -9.90 -4.92
CA LYS A 98 -8.93 -9.28 -4.49
C LYS A 98 -9.15 -8.27 -3.37
N ASN A 99 -8.19 -8.22 -2.44
CA ASN A 99 -8.03 -7.14 -1.50
C ASN A 99 -6.54 -6.87 -1.27
N ALA A 100 -6.15 -5.60 -1.33
CA ALA A 100 -4.77 -5.08 -1.27
C ALA A 100 -3.73 -5.69 -2.24
N ILE A 101 -4.08 -6.72 -3.03
CA ILE A 101 -3.23 -7.35 -4.04
C ILE A 101 -3.92 -7.24 -5.40
N GLN A 102 -3.15 -7.08 -6.47
CA GLN A 102 -3.63 -7.13 -7.85
C GLN A 102 -2.78 -8.09 -8.68
N ALA A 103 -3.31 -8.57 -9.80
CA ALA A 103 -2.60 -9.41 -10.75
C ALA A 103 -2.53 -8.75 -12.12
N SER A 104 -1.40 -8.92 -12.80
CA SER A 104 -1.28 -8.76 -14.25
C SER A 104 -0.93 -10.10 -14.88
N TYR A 105 -1.34 -10.30 -16.13
CA TYR A 105 -1.22 -11.58 -16.81
C TYR A 105 -0.38 -11.45 -18.07
N SER A 106 0.55 -12.37 -18.25
CA SER A 106 1.19 -12.53 -19.55
C SER A 106 0.34 -13.44 -20.45
N PRO A 107 0.30 -13.18 -21.77
CA PRO A 107 -0.26 -14.13 -22.71
C PRO A 107 0.45 -15.49 -22.59
N PRO A 108 -0.23 -16.61 -22.89
CA PRO A 108 0.36 -17.92 -22.73
C PRO A 108 1.56 -18.11 -23.67
N SER A 109 2.64 -18.69 -23.17
CA SER A 109 3.72 -19.15 -24.04
C SER A 109 3.33 -20.48 -24.70
N SER A 110 3.24 -20.44 -26.04
CA SER A 110 3.08 -21.63 -26.88
C SER A 110 4.39 -22.44 -26.88
N PRO A 111 4.37 -23.80 -26.86
CA PRO A 111 3.24 -24.68 -27.16
C PRO A 111 2.47 -25.28 -25.95
N HIS A 112 2.85 -24.98 -24.71
CA HIS A 112 2.39 -25.74 -23.53
C HIS A 112 1.32 -25.04 -22.67
N ASN A 113 0.58 -24.07 -23.22
CA ASN A 113 -0.41 -23.28 -22.47
C ASN A 113 0.10 -22.79 -21.10
N SER A 114 1.26 -22.13 -21.11
CA SER A 114 1.92 -21.69 -19.89
C SER A 114 1.59 -20.23 -19.59
N TYR A 115 0.91 -19.99 -18.47
CA TYR A 115 0.47 -18.68 -18.02
C TYR A 115 1.32 -18.16 -16.87
N THR A 116 1.47 -16.83 -16.80
CA THR A 116 2.07 -16.16 -15.64
C THR A 116 1.10 -15.13 -15.09
N ALA A 117 0.86 -15.20 -13.79
CA ALA A 117 0.21 -14.17 -13.00
C ALA A 117 1.28 -13.46 -12.14
N THR A 118 1.54 -12.18 -12.43
CA THR A 118 2.44 -11.36 -11.62
C THR A 118 1.61 -10.58 -10.62
N LEU A 119 1.82 -10.85 -9.33
CA LEU A 119 1.10 -10.25 -8.23
C LEU A 119 1.83 -9.02 -7.73
N SER A 120 1.13 -7.92 -7.48
CA SER A 120 1.69 -6.73 -6.84
C SER A 120 0.72 -6.21 -5.78
N SER A 121 1.23 -5.50 -4.77
CA SER A 121 0.36 -4.80 -3.84
C SER A 121 -0.34 -3.63 -4.54
N MET A 122 -1.54 -3.30 -4.09
CA MET A 122 -2.17 -2.04 -4.48
C MET A 122 -1.36 -0.90 -3.86
N ASN A 123 -0.85 -0.03 -4.72
CA ASN A 123 -0.10 1.14 -4.32
C ASN A 123 -0.96 2.39 -4.31
N GLN A 124 -2.28 2.28 -4.42
CA GLN A 124 -3.22 3.39 -4.40
C GLN A 124 -4.20 3.21 -3.24
N PHE A 125 -4.45 4.30 -2.53
CA PHE A 125 -5.37 4.35 -1.40
C PHE A 125 -6.40 5.45 -1.64
N GLU A 126 -7.60 5.24 -1.12
CA GLU A 126 -8.72 6.17 -1.21
C GLU A 126 -9.44 6.28 0.15
N LEU A 127 -9.77 7.50 0.53
CA LEU A 127 -10.53 7.81 1.73
C LEU A 127 -11.67 8.75 1.39
N PHE A 128 -12.88 8.29 1.62
CA PHE A 128 -14.12 9.05 1.48
C PHE A 128 -14.58 9.50 2.87
N ILE A 129 -14.82 10.81 3.04
CA ILE A 129 -15.33 11.38 4.29
C ILE A 129 -16.65 12.08 4.00
N GLN A 130 -17.71 11.58 4.60
CA GLN A 130 -19.05 12.17 4.50
C GLN A 130 -19.37 13.01 5.73
N ILE A 131 -19.70 14.27 5.50
CA ILE A 131 -20.12 15.21 6.55
C ILE A 131 -21.49 15.76 6.18
N PRO A 132 -22.56 15.37 6.90
CA PRO A 132 -23.90 15.89 6.65
C PRO A 132 -23.94 17.42 6.63
N GLN A 133 -24.64 18.00 5.65
CA GLN A 133 -24.72 19.45 5.44
C GLN A 133 -25.09 20.23 6.72
N ARG A 134 -25.94 19.66 7.58
CA ARG A 134 -26.37 20.25 8.87
C ARG A 134 -25.22 20.53 9.85
N TYR A 135 -24.06 19.90 9.69
CA TYR A 135 -22.90 20.10 10.55
C TYR A 135 -21.84 21.03 9.94
N LEU A 136 -21.83 21.21 8.61
CA LEU A 136 -20.79 21.97 7.91
C LEU A 136 -20.72 23.43 8.36
N SER A 137 -21.87 24.10 8.51
CA SER A 137 -21.92 25.50 8.92
C SER A 137 -21.27 25.72 10.29
N LYS A 138 -21.51 24.79 11.23
CA LYS A 138 -20.90 24.83 12.56
C LYS A 138 -19.39 24.58 12.51
N LEU A 139 -18.94 23.58 11.75
CA LEU A 139 -17.50 23.29 11.63
C LEU A 139 -16.75 24.49 11.03
N MET A 140 -17.30 25.11 9.99
CA MET A 140 -16.72 26.30 9.37
C MET A 140 -16.72 27.51 10.32
N SER A 141 -17.81 27.74 11.08
CA SER A 141 -17.84 28.84 12.05
C SER A 141 -16.86 28.65 13.21
N ASP A 142 -16.62 27.39 13.58
CA ASP A 142 -15.67 27.01 14.64
C ASP A 142 -14.21 26.99 14.12
N GLY A 143 -13.99 27.32 12.83
CA GLY A 143 -12.66 27.33 12.20
C GLY A 143 -12.02 25.96 12.08
N LYS A 144 -12.83 24.89 12.04
CA LYS A 144 -12.37 23.50 11.95
C LYS A 144 -12.25 23.04 10.50
N GLU A 145 -11.14 22.40 10.22
CA GLU A 145 -10.80 21.74 8.96
C GLU A 145 -10.65 20.23 9.18
N LEU A 146 -10.82 19.46 8.10
CA LEU A 146 -10.46 18.05 8.08
C LEU A 146 -8.95 17.94 8.04
N ALA A 147 -8.37 17.31 9.05
CA ALA A 147 -6.95 17.08 9.17
C ALA A 147 -6.62 15.60 9.01
N ILE A 148 -5.52 15.33 8.29
CA ILE A 148 -4.95 13.99 8.15
C ILE A 148 -3.52 14.04 8.65
N LEU A 149 -3.16 13.09 9.48
CA LEU A 149 -1.80 12.80 9.91
C LEU A 149 -1.44 11.39 9.44
N LYS A 150 -0.22 11.20 8.94
CA LYS A 150 0.30 9.90 8.53
C LYS A 150 1.42 9.43 9.45
N SER A 151 1.47 8.13 9.77
CA SER A 151 2.49 7.50 10.61
C SER A 151 2.61 8.13 12.03
N PRO A 152 1.57 8.03 12.87
CA PRO A 152 1.50 8.68 14.20
C PRO A 152 2.52 8.19 15.23
N ASN A 153 3.35 7.21 14.88
CA ASN A 153 4.33 6.60 15.79
C ASN A 153 5.68 7.32 15.78
N PHE A 154 5.89 8.28 14.87
CA PHE A 154 7.15 8.99 14.76
C PHE A 154 6.94 10.47 14.41
N ASN A 155 6.85 11.33 15.45
CA ASN A 155 6.60 12.78 15.35
C ASN A 155 5.33 13.14 14.56
N ASN A 156 4.36 13.77 15.22
CA ASN A 156 3.06 14.05 14.61
C ASN A 156 3.18 15.21 13.63
N VAL A 157 3.39 14.93 12.36
CA VAL A 157 3.43 15.96 11.32
C VAL A 157 2.13 15.89 10.53
N LEU A 158 1.42 17.02 10.46
CA LEU A 158 0.20 17.11 9.67
C LEU A 158 0.52 16.86 8.21
N TRP A 159 -0.16 15.88 7.63
CA TRP A 159 -0.03 15.60 6.21
C TRP A 159 -0.82 16.61 5.38
N THR A 160 -2.04 16.95 5.82
CA THR A 160 -2.81 18.06 5.25
C THR A 160 -3.92 18.52 6.19
N THR A 161 -4.43 19.72 5.92
CA THR A 161 -5.72 20.22 6.39
C THR A 161 -6.50 20.77 5.21
N ILE A 162 -7.80 20.50 5.15
CA ILE A 162 -8.70 21.04 4.12
C ILE A 162 -10.04 21.48 4.70
N ALA A 163 -10.65 22.48 4.09
CA ALA A 163 -12.01 22.87 4.41
C ALA A 163 -12.99 21.70 4.21
N PRO A 164 -13.88 21.42 5.19
CA PRO A 164 -14.81 20.32 5.10
C PRO A 164 -15.89 20.58 4.04
N LEU A 165 -16.12 19.62 3.17
CA LEU A 165 -17.26 19.55 2.25
C LEU A 165 -18.23 18.45 2.67
N GLU A 166 -19.39 18.38 2.03
CA GLU A 166 -20.37 17.32 2.29
C GLU A 166 -19.83 15.93 1.93
N ALA A 167 -19.13 15.84 0.79
CA ALA A 167 -18.35 14.68 0.39
C ALA A 167 -16.90 15.12 0.16
N ASN A 168 -15.98 14.50 0.88
CA ASN A 168 -14.55 14.73 0.72
C ASN A 168 -13.90 13.46 0.22
N ASN A 169 -12.98 13.59 -0.72
CA ASN A 169 -12.23 12.48 -1.27
C ASN A 169 -10.75 12.76 -1.16
N PHE A 170 -10.02 11.81 -0.59
CA PHE A 170 -8.57 11.81 -0.55
C PHE A 170 -8.04 10.59 -1.28
N SER A 171 -7.01 10.77 -2.08
CA SER A 171 -6.29 9.67 -2.71
C SER A 171 -4.78 9.90 -2.68
N TRP A 172 -4.03 8.83 -2.55
CA TRP A 172 -2.58 8.87 -2.63
C TRP A 172 -2.02 7.55 -3.12
N HIS A 173 -0.79 7.61 -3.64
CA HIS A 173 -0.03 6.41 -3.98
C HIS A 173 0.95 6.07 -2.86
N ARG A 174 1.48 4.85 -2.74
CA ARG A 174 2.52 4.50 -1.75
C ARG A 174 3.92 5.05 -2.08
N ASP A 175 4.03 5.96 -3.05
CA ASP A 175 5.32 6.53 -3.47
C ASP A 175 5.86 7.49 -2.41
N ILE A 176 6.61 6.95 -1.45
CA ILE A 176 7.23 7.71 -0.37
C ILE A 176 8.48 8.41 -0.89
N GLY A 177 8.59 9.71 -0.59
CA GLY A 177 9.83 10.47 -0.71
C GLY A 177 10.60 10.49 0.61
N ILE A 178 11.90 10.71 0.52
CA ILE A 178 12.73 11.11 1.67
C ILE A 178 13.13 12.57 1.52
N TYR A 179 13.31 13.27 2.64
CA TYR A 179 13.78 14.64 2.60
C TYR A 179 14.82 14.96 3.67
N ALA A 180 15.57 16.03 3.41
CA ALA A 180 16.45 16.69 4.35
C ALA A 180 16.08 18.18 4.41
N SER A 181 16.13 18.77 5.61
CA SER A 181 15.89 20.19 5.83
C SER A 181 16.85 20.78 6.85
N TYR A 182 17.33 21.98 6.56
CA TYR A 182 18.06 22.81 7.52
C TYR A 182 17.14 23.67 8.40
N SER A 183 15.82 23.65 8.15
CA SER A 183 14.86 24.25 9.07
C SER A 183 14.89 23.52 10.40
N HIS A 184 14.88 24.28 11.49
CA HIS A 184 14.76 23.71 12.82
C HIS A 184 13.39 23.05 12.94
N TYR A 185 13.35 21.79 13.37
CA TYR A 185 12.08 21.17 13.75
C TYR A 185 11.48 21.97 14.91
N GLN A 186 10.36 22.62 14.67
CA GLN A 186 9.64 23.40 15.67
C GLN A 186 8.17 23.04 15.62
N LEU A 187 7.58 22.92 16.80
CA LEU A 187 6.15 22.69 16.93
C LEU A 187 5.38 23.88 16.35
N ASN A 188 4.31 23.60 15.62
CA ASN A 188 3.44 24.59 14.97
C ASN A 188 4.09 25.42 13.85
N ASP A 189 5.32 25.08 13.43
CA ASP A 189 5.96 25.67 12.26
C ASP A 189 6.10 24.63 11.15
N SER A 190 5.76 25.00 9.92
CA SER A 190 5.79 24.07 8.79
C SER A 190 7.22 23.68 8.45
N ILE A 191 7.51 22.38 8.39
CA ILE A 191 8.78 21.91 7.83
C ILE A 191 8.74 22.17 6.32
N THR A 192 9.71 22.95 5.83
CA THR A 192 9.94 23.12 4.39
C THR A 192 11.12 22.26 3.98
N PRO A 193 10.91 21.16 3.24
CA PRO A 193 12.02 20.36 2.72
C PRO A 193 13.01 21.20 1.93
N SER A 194 14.31 21.06 2.23
CA SER A 194 15.36 21.69 1.42
C SER A 194 15.73 20.82 0.22
N ILE A 195 15.75 19.50 0.43
CA ILE A 195 16.12 18.50 -0.59
C ILE A 195 15.17 17.32 -0.45
N ILE A 196 14.62 16.87 -1.58
CA ILE A 196 13.70 15.74 -1.66
C ILE A 196 14.24 14.72 -2.67
N LYS A 197 14.11 13.44 -2.35
CA LYS A 197 14.31 12.33 -3.28
C LYS A 197 13.06 11.46 -3.28
N THR A 198 12.39 11.40 -4.43
CA THR A 198 11.14 10.64 -4.62
C THR A 198 11.19 9.90 -5.97
N PRO A 199 10.80 8.62 -6.03
CA PRO A 199 10.50 7.75 -4.89
C PRO A 199 11.78 7.30 -4.17
N ALA A 200 11.67 7.09 -2.87
CA ALA A 200 12.62 6.34 -2.07
C ALA A 200 12.10 4.91 -1.89
N ALA A 201 13.01 3.96 -1.77
CA ALA A 201 12.68 2.56 -1.55
C ALA A 201 13.00 2.19 -0.10
N PRO A 202 12.12 1.44 0.58
CA PRO A 202 12.44 0.87 1.88
C PRO A 202 13.51 -0.22 1.72
N GLY A 203 14.22 -0.55 2.80
CA GLY A 203 15.36 -1.46 2.76
C GLY A 203 16.66 -0.82 2.29
N PHE A 204 16.75 0.51 2.37
CA PHE A 204 17.95 1.25 1.97
C PHE A 204 18.39 2.31 2.99
N GLU A 205 19.70 2.51 3.05
CA GLU A 205 20.39 3.62 3.71
C GLU A 205 20.70 4.73 2.71
N TYR A 206 20.45 5.97 3.14
CA TYR A 206 20.66 7.20 2.41
C TYR A 206 21.60 8.11 3.19
N ASP A 207 22.87 8.17 2.77
CA ASP A 207 23.81 9.16 3.32
C ASP A 207 23.46 10.55 2.78
N PHE A 208 23.65 11.56 3.61
CA PHE A 208 23.41 12.95 3.26
C PHE A 208 24.60 13.83 3.63
N ASP A 209 25.24 14.43 2.64
CA ASP A 209 26.30 15.45 2.79
C ASP A 209 25.97 16.68 1.94
N GLY A 210 24.82 17.29 2.20
CA GLY A 210 24.27 18.38 1.38
C GLY A 210 23.51 17.91 0.13
N VAL A 211 23.60 16.63 -0.23
CA VAL A 211 22.73 15.90 -1.18
C VAL A 211 22.62 14.44 -0.73
N PHE A 212 21.56 13.74 -1.15
CA PHE A 212 21.46 12.29 -0.91
C PHE A 212 22.38 11.52 -1.85
N SER A 213 23.16 10.59 -1.30
CA SER A 213 23.98 9.67 -2.07
C SER A 213 23.14 8.60 -2.79
N ALA A 214 23.84 7.73 -3.54
CA ALA A 214 23.22 6.51 -4.07
C ALA A 214 22.79 5.60 -2.90
N PRO A 215 21.58 5.00 -2.95
CA PRO A 215 21.07 4.20 -1.85
C PRO A 215 21.93 2.95 -1.65
N LYS A 216 22.21 2.59 -0.40
CA LYS A 216 22.89 1.35 -0.02
C LYS A 216 21.91 0.38 0.60
N LYS A 217 22.03 -0.91 0.33
CA LYS A 217 21.12 -1.90 0.92
C LYS A 217 21.23 -1.90 2.45
N HIS A 218 20.10 -1.80 3.12
CA HIS A 218 19.94 -1.92 4.57
C HIS A 218 19.40 -3.31 4.91
N PRO A 219 19.78 -3.94 6.04
CA PRO A 219 19.36 -5.31 6.35
C PRO A 219 17.85 -5.48 6.55
N VAL A 220 17.13 -4.41 6.91
CA VAL A 220 15.70 -4.46 7.23
C VAL A 220 14.89 -3.87 6.07
N SER A 221 14.08 -4.71 5.39
CA SER A 221 13.46 -4.39 4.10
C SER A 221 12.33 -3.35 4.14
N ASN A 222 11.78 -3.04 5.31
CA ASN A 222 10.67 -2.09 5.48
C ASN A 222 11.10 -0.75 6.11
N GLU A 223 12.39 -0.50 6.24
CA GLU A 223 12.94 0.68 6.90
C GLU A 223 13.63 1.64 5.91
N TYR A 224 13.57 2.93 6.22
CA TYR A 224 14.38 3.96 5.60
C TYR A 224 15.44 4.39 6.60
N GLN A 225 16.71 4.19 6.25
CA GLN A 225 17.82 4.65 7.07
C GLN A 225 18.43 5.92 6.50
N PHE A 226 18.64 6.91 7.36
CA PHE A 226 19.27 8.19 7.05
C PHE A 226 20.59 8.27 7.80
N LYS A 227 21.62 8.80 7.14
CA LYS A 227 22.90 9.08 7.79
C LYS A 227 23.34 10.50 7.50
N ASN A 228 23.45 11.31 8.55
CA ASN A 228 23.87 12.70 8.42
C ASN A 228 25.40 12.79 8.38
N GLU A 229 25.97 12.95 7.20
CA GLU A 229 27.41 13.10 7.01
C GLU A 229 27.88 14.56 7.10
N THR A 230 26.97 15.53 7.18
CA THR A 230 27.30 16.96 7.29
C THR A 230 27.92 17.32 8.65
N ALA A 231 28.46 18.53 8.74
CA ALA A 231 29.00 19.09 9.98
C ALA A 231 27.95 19.61 10.97
N GLN A 232 26.67 19.73 10.56
CA GLN A 232 25.60 20.36 11.35
C GLN A 232 24.41 19.42 11.57
N THR A 233 23.52 19.80 12.48
CA THR A 233 22.25 19.09 12.66
C THR A 233 21.35 19.34 11.46
N VAL A 234 20.71 18.29 10.95
CA VAL A 234 19.79 18.35 9.81
C VAL A 234 18.52 17.57 10.18
N THR A 235 17.35 18.09 9.81
CA THR A 235 16.07 17.42 9.99
C THR A 235 15.84 16.47 8.82
N PHE A 236 15.61 15.20 9.10
CA PHE A 236 15.27 14.20 8.09
C PHE A 236 13.88 13.63 8.34
N GLY A 237 13.23 13.19 7.28
CA GLY A 237 11.96 12.54 7.38
C GLY A 237 11.49 11.96 6.05
N LEU A 238 10.27 11.44 6.10
CA LEU A 238 9.54 10.99 4.94
C LEU A 238 8.65 12.13 4.44
N ALA A 239 8.52 12.21 3.14
CA ALA A 239 7.62 13.12 2.44
C ALA A 239 6.65 12.31 1.60
N HIS A 240 5.42 12.78 1.46
CA HIS A 240 4.42 12.04 0.72
C HIS A 240 3.43 12.94 0.00
N THR A 241 3.05 12.53 -1.21
CA THR A 241 2.08 13.24 -2.04
C THR A 241 0.68 12.67 -1.80
N LEU A 242 -0.29 13.57 -1.62
CA LEU A 242 -1.71 13.22 -1.57
C LEU A 242 -2.54 14.19 -2.40
N THR A 243 -3.70 13.76 -2.85
CA THR A 243 -4.72 14.62 -3.45
C THR A 243 -5.94 14.62 -2.54
N GLY A 244 -6.41 15.79 -2.10
CA GLY A 244 -7.61 15.95 -1.27
C GLY A 244 -8.56 16.94 -1.93
N ASN A 245 -9.81 16.55 -2.18
CA ASN A 245 -10.82 17.37 -2.88
C ASN A 245 -10.28 18.01 -4.17
N GLN A 246 -9.57 17.22 -4.99
CA GLN A 246 -8.90 17.63 -6.24
C GLN A 246 -7.70 18.58 -6.07
N GLN A 247 -7.36 18.99 -4.85
CA GLN A 247 -6.14 19.73 -4.55
C GLN A 247 -4.97 18.75 -4.32
N SER A 248 -3.88 18.92 -5.07
CA SER A 248 -2.65 18.14 -4.87
C SER A 248 -1.78 18.79 -3.79
N PHE A 249 -1.22 17.97 -2.91
CA PHE A 249 -0.23 18.34 -1.90
C PHE A 249 1.01 17.49 -2.14
N GLU A 250 2.00 18.05 -2.82
CA GLU A 250 3.16 17.30 -3.28
C GLU A 250 4.29 17.25 -2.25
N ASN A 251 4.83 16.05 -2.01
CA ASN A 251 6.00 15.83 -1.16
C ASN A 251 5.91 16.52 0.22
N ILE A 252 4.73 16.49 0.84
CA ILE A 252 4.56 17.08 2.16
C ILE A 252 5.26 16.21 3.21
N PRO A 253 6.05 16.80 4.13
CA PRO A 253 6.58 16.07 5.28
C PRO A 253 5.47 15.36 6.05
N ILE A 254 5.62 14.04 6.22
CA ILE A 254 4.74 13.21 7.05
C ILE A 254 5.43 12.76 8.34
N THR A 255 6.75 12.87 8.38
CA THR A 255 7.57 12.69 9.58
C THR A 255 8.71 13.68 9.54
N GLY A 256 9.39 13.93 10.66
CA GLY A 256 10.58 14.79 10.66
C GLY A 256 11.30 14.74 12.00
N LYS A 257 12.61 14.49 12.01
CA LYS A 257 13.42 14.50 13.24
C LYS A 257 14.80 15.10 12.99
N PRO A 258 15.28 16.00 13.88
CA PRO A 258 16.64 16.50 13.81
C PRO A 258 17.64 15.39 14.15
N ILE A 259 18.67 15.24 13.31
CA ILE A 259 19.77 14.29 13.47
C ILE A 259 21.08 15.07 13.59
N ALA A 260 21.83 14.83 14.66
CA ALA A 260 23.15 15.41 14.86
C ALA A 260 24.15 14.94 13.79
N LYS A 261 25.28 15.64 13.69
CA LYS A 261 26.39 15.25 12.80
C LYS A 261 26.81 13.80 13.02
N LYS A 262 27.17 13.10 11.94
CA LYS A 262 27.68 11.71 11.93
C LYS A 262 26.77 10.70 12.65
N SER A 263 25.48 11.01 12.76
CA SER A 263 24.48 10.16 13.39
C SER A 263 23.48 9.64 12.35
N SER A 264 22.77 8.58 12.71
CA SER A 264 21.78 7.96 11.84
C SER A 264 20.39 7.99 12.45
N LEU A 265 19.38 7.87 11.60
CA LEU A 265 17.99 7.66 11.97
C LEU A 265 17.40 6.55 11.12
N THR A 266 16.58 5.73 11.74
CA THR A 266 15.74 4.76 11.06
C THR A 266 14.29 5.20 11.18
N VAL A 267 13.55 5.18 10.07
CA VAL A 267 12.12 5.47 10.02
C VAL A 267 11.40 4.33 9.31
N VAL A 268 10.23 3.94 9.84
CA VAL A 268 9.32 2.98 9.20
C VAL A 268 8.14 3.75 8.63
N SER A 269 7.78 3.52 7.38
CA SER A 269 6.54 4.04 6.81
C SER A 269 5.43 3.04 7.07
N LEU A 270 4.42 3.45 7.83
CA LEU A 270 3.18 2.69 7.99
C LEU A 270 2.09 3.40 7.19
N GLU A 271 1.19 2.65 6.55
CA GLU A 271 -0.02 3.21 5.94
C GLU A 271 -1.13 3.39 6.98
N GLU A 272 -0.72 3.84 8.16
CA GLU A 272 -1.60 4.19 9.26
C GLU A 272 -1.82 5.70 9.26
N ILE A 273 -3.09 6.10 9.20
CA ILE A 273 -3.47 7.52 9.24
C ILE A 273 -4.38 7.81 10.44
N LEU A 274 -4.36 9.06 10.87
CA LEU A 274 -5.28 9.61 11.86
C LEU A 274 -6.07 10.74 11.20
N VAL A 275 -7.39 10.61 11.21
CA VAL A 275 -8.32 11.59 10.63
C VAL A 275 -9.09 12.27 11.74
N PHE A 276 -9.12 13.60 11.74
CA PHE A 276 -9.73 14.39 12.81
C PHE A 276 -10.12 15.78 12.33
N LEU A 277 -10.81 16.52 13.21
CA LEU A 277 -11.14 17.93 12.99
C LEU A 277 -10.14 18.80 13.76
N TYR A 278 -9.50 19.73 13.06
CA TYR A 278 -8.43 20.56 13.64
C TYR A 278 -8.54 22.01 13.16
N PRO A 279 -8.03 23.01 13.90
CA PRO A 279 -7.88 24.35 13.36
C PRO A 279 -7.05 24.34 12.06
N LYS A 280 -7.37 25.26 11.15
CA LYS A 280 -6.60 25.47 9.93
C LYS A 280 -5.11 25.60 10.24
N THR A 281 -4.31 24.69 9.69
CA THR A 281 -2.87 24.59 9.95
C THR A 281 -2.14 24.16 8.68
N ALA A 282 -0.98 24.73 8.40
CA ALA A 282 -0.24 24.40 7.19
C ALA A 282 0.12 22.90 7.12
N PRO A 283 0.05 22.26 5.94
CA PRO A 283 0.62 20.94 5.73
C PRO A 283 2.12 20.91 6.07
N GLY A 284 2.63 19.80 6.62
CA GLY A 284 4.03 19.67 7.05
C GLY A 284 4.33 20.26 8.42
N THR A 285 3.32 20.76 9.15
CA THR A 285 3.47 21.31 10.50
C THR A 285 3.47 20.22 11.57
N PRO A 286 4.50 20.14 12.43
CA PRO A 286 4.48 19.29 13.61
C PRO A 286 3.48 19.77 14.66
N ILE A 287 2.74 18.85 15.26
CA ILE A 287 1.70 19.11 16.26
C ILE A 287 1.85 18.21 17.51
N GLU A 288 1.19 18.58 18.61
CA GLU A 288 1.16 17.75 19.82
C GLU A 288 0.01 16.74 19.75
N ARG A 289 0.30 15.46 20.01
CA ARG A 289 -0.72 14.38 19.92
C ARG A 289 -1.68 14.34 21.10
N SER A 290 -1.25 14.80 22.27
CA SER A 290 -1.98 14.64 23.53
C SER A 290 -3.39 15.24 23.51
N GLU A 291 -3.67 16.14 22.56
CA GLU A 291 -4.94 16.84 22.43
C GLU A 291 -5.81 16.32 21.26
N ILE A 292 -5.33 15.33 20.50
CA ILE A 292 -5.99 14.89 19.27
C ILE A 292 -6.86 13.66 19.53
N ILE A 293 -8.17 13.87 19.42
CA ILE A 293 -9.16 12.79 19.33
C ILE A 293 -9.48 12.59 17.86
N GLY A 294 -8.92 11.53 17.27
CA GLY A 294 -9.10 11.21 15.86
C GLY A 294 -9.46 9.75 15.62
N LEU A 295 -9.98 9.48 14.43
CA LEU A 295 -10.23 8.15 13.93
C LEU A 295 -8.95 7.61 13.29
N LYS A 296 -8.41 6.54 13.89
CA LYS A 296 -7.22 5.84 13.42
C LYS A 296 -7.63 4.80 12.37
N LEU A 297 -7.00 4.82 11.20
CA LEU A 297 -7.28 3.91 10.09
C LEU A 297 -5.98 3.20 9.66
N ASN A 298 -6.08 1.88 9.42
CA ASN A 298 -5.02 1.12 8.76
C ASN A 298 -5.38 0.95 7.27
N MET A 299 -4.65 1.65 6.40
CA MET A 299 -4.90 1.68 4.97
C MET A 299 -4.16 0.55 4.24
N ASP A 300 -3.23 -0.14 4.90
CA ASP A 300 -2.69 -1.41 4.38
C ASP A 300 -3.84 -2.45 4.31
N GLU A 301 -4.56 -2.62 5.41
CA GLU A 301 -5.66 -3.58 5.53
C GLU A 301 -6.85 -3.29 4.60
N THR A 302 -7.26 -2.02 4.53
CA THR A 302 -8.42 -1.58 3.73
C THR A 302 -8.01 -0.36 2.92
N PRO A 303 -7.50 -0.54 1.69
CA PRO A 303 -6.97 0.55 0.88
C PRO A 303 -8.01 1.59 0.48
N VAL A 304 -9.29 1.23 0.50
CA VAL A 304 -10.42 2.11 0.21
C VAL A 304 -11.33 2.18 1.43
N GLN A 305 -11.41 3.34 2.09
CA GLN A 305 -12.22 3.51 3.31
C GLN A 305 -13.28 4.60 3.14
N THR A 306 -14.43 4.39 3.79
CA THR A 306 -15.48 5.41 3.94
C THR A 306 -15.71 5.69 5.42
N ILE A 307 -15.74 6.97 5.78
CA ILE A 307 -15.99 7.42 7.14
C ILE A 307 -17.09 8.49 7.14
N HIS A 308 -17.83 8.57 8.23
CA HIS A 308 -18.93 9.51 8.42
C HIS A 308 -18.72 10.35 9.68
N TYR A 309 -19.16 11.60 9.64
CA TYR A 309 -19.23 12.47 10.80
C TYR A 309 -20.67 12.57 11.34
N ASP A 310 -20.88 12.18 12.59
CA ASP A 310 -22.21 12.14 13.22
C ASP A 310 -22.62 13.45 13.91
N GLY A 311 -21.76 14.47 13.89
CA GLY A 311 -21.92 15.72 14.64
C GLY A 311 -21.07 15.79 15.91
N SER A 312 -20.47 14.66 16.31
CA SER A 312 -19.60 14.57 17.49
C SER A 312 -18.25 13.93 17.17
N LYS A 313 -18.22 12.89 16.34
CA LYS A 313 -17.02 12.11 16.04
C LYS A 313 -17.04 11.55 14.61
N LEU A 314 -15.88 11.10 14.17
CA LEU A 314 -15.71 10.34 12.93
C LEU A 314 -15.82 8.83 13.22
N THR A 315 -16.54 8.10 12.37
CA THR A 315 -16.67 6.64 12.45
C THR A 315 -16.55 5.99 11.08
N VAL A 316 -16.00 4.78 11.01
CA VAL A 316 -16.03 3.96 9.78
C VAL A 316 -17.47 3.55 9.47
N GLY A 317 -17.88 3.61 8.21
CA GLY A 317 -19.19 3.14 7.75
C GLY A 317 -19.13 2.53 6.35
N ALA A 318 -20.20 1.84 5.97
CA ALA A 318 -20.36 1.32 4.61
C ALA A 318 -20.79 2.46 3.67
N LEU A 319 -20.40 2.39 2.40
CA LEU A 319 -21.03 3.20 1.36
C LEU A 319 -22.52 2.82 1.27
N GLU A 320 -23.39 3.76 1.61
CA GLU A 320 -24.84 3.69 1.31
C GLU A 320 -25.12 4.02 -0.16
#